data_AF-A0A817LHL8-F1
#
_entry.id   AF-A0A817LHL8-F1
#
_cell.length_a   1.000
_cell.length_b   1.000
_cell.length_c   1.000
_cell.angle_alpha   90.00
_cell.angle_beta   90.00
_cell.angle_gamma   90.00
#
_symmetry.space_group_name_H-M   'P 1'
#
loop_
_entity.id
_entity.type
_entity.pdbx_description
1 polymer ?
#
loop_
_entity_poly.entity_id
_entity_poly.type
_entity_poly.pdbx_seq_one_letter_code
_entity_poly.pdbx_strand_id
1 'polypeptide(L)' 'MSTSIAQVQRIITLYGLSTFLFFGTLGNFLLFCVLIQRTHRRNSCSLYLLSITIVNFILIQCTVPFTVYSPTIVE' A
#
# COMPACT_ATOMS: atom_id res chain seq x y z
N MET A 1 16.76 26.63 -16.53
CA MET A 1 15.60 26.14 -15.77
C MET A 1 16.15 25.35 -14.58
N SER A 2 16.38 26.00 -13.45
CA SER A 2 16.91 25.33 -12.25
C SER A 2 15.78 24.52 -11.63
N THR A 3 15.78 23.20 -11.85
CA THR A 3 14.92 22.28 -11.11
C THR A 3 15.26 22.41 -9.64
N SER A 4 14.37 23.01 -8.85
CA SER A 4 14.57 23.09 -7.41
C SER A 4 14.57 21.66 -6.85
N ILE A 5 15.49 21.40 -5.92
CA ILE A 5 15.65 20.09 -5.26
C ILE A 5 14.29 19.60 -4.68
N ALA A 6 13.47 20.56 -4.22
CA ALA A 6 12.11 20.33 -3.75
C ALA A 6 11.18 19.69 -4.81
N GLN A 7 11.26 20.12 -6.07
CA GLN A 7 10.44 19.52 -7.14
C GLN A 7 10.90 18.11 -7.50
N VAL A 8 12.22 17.87 -7.52
CA VAL A 8 12.77 16.53 -7.76
C VAL A 8 12.38 15.57 -6.64
N GLN A 9 12.49 16.01 -5.38
CA GLN A 9 12.05 15.23 -4.22
C GLN A 9 10.57 14.87 -4.30
N ARG A 10 9.71 15.83 -4.64
CA ARG A 10 8.26 15.59 -4.79
C ARG A 10 7.95 14.54 -5.87
N ILE A 11 8.62 14.61 -7.02
CA ILE A 11 8.44 13.64 -8.10
C ILE A 11 8.87 12.24 -7.63
N ILE A 12 10.06 12.13 -7.01
CA ILE A 12 10.56 10.85 -6.51
C ILE A 12 9.62 10.26 -5.45
N THR A 13 9.10 11.07 -4.52
CA THR A 13 8.17 10.62 -3.49
C THR A 13 6.83 10.15 -4.08
N LEU A 14 6.28 10.85 -5.07
CA LEU A 14 5.04 10.43 -5.75
C LEU A 14 5.23 9.11 -6.53
N TYR A 15 6.35 8.96 -7.24
CA TYR A 15 6.69 7.72 -7.94
C TYR A 15 6.95 6.56 -6.96
N GLY A 16 7.65 6.82 -5.85
CA GLY A 16 7.90 5.83 -4.80
C GLY A 16 6.62 5.37 -4.11
N LEU A 17 5.72 6.30 -3.76
CA LEU A 17 4.43 5.98 -3.13
C LEU A 17 3.49 5.24 -4.08
N SER A 18 3.42 5.62 -5.36
CA SER A 18 2.57 4.95 -6.34
C SER A 18 3.05 3.53 -6.66
N THR A 19 4.36 3.32 -6.79
CA THR A 19 4.93 1.98 -6.94
C THR A 19 4.70 1.13 -5.69
N PHE A 20 4.89 1.69 -4.50
CA PHE A 20 4.58 1.00 -3.24
C PHE A 20 3.10 0.61 -3.14
N LEU A 21 2.18 1.50 -3.53
CA LEU A 21 0.75 1.20 -3.59
C LEU A 21 0.46 0.04 -4.54
N PHE A 22 1.01 0.08 -5.76
CA PHE A 22 0.75 -0.95 -6.76
C PHE A 22 1.26 -2.32 -6.30
N PHE A 23 2.53 -2.42 -5.88
CA PHE A 23 3.11 -3.67 -5.41
C PHE A 23 2.49 -4.16 -4.10
N GLY A 24 2.21 -3.25 -3.16
CA GLY A 24 1.56 -3.59 -1.89
C GLY A 24 0.13 -4.10 -2.07
N THR A 25 -0.63 -3.48 -2.98
CA THR A 25 -1.99 -3.93 -3.32
C THR A 25 -1.95 -5.29 -4.02
N LEU A 26 -1.04 -5.48 -4.98
CA LEU A 26 -0.91 -6.73 -5.73
C LEU A 26 -0.46 -7.89 -4.83
N GLY A 27 0.52 -7.65 -3.94
CA GLY A 27 0.98 -8.65 -2.97
C GLY A 27 -0.13 -9.06 -1.99
N ASN A 28 -0.87 -8.09 -1.44
CA ASN A 28 -2.00 -8.37 -0.55
C ASN A 28 -3.14 -9.09 -1.27
N PHE A 29 -3.41 -8.74 -2.54
CA PHE A 29 -4.43 -9.43 -3.34
C PHE A 29 -4.07 -10.89 -3.59
N LEU A 30 -2.83 -11.18 -3.98
CA LEU A 30 -2.34 -12.55 -4.14
C LEU A 30 -2.44 -13.34 -2.83
N LEU A 31 -2.02 -12.74 -1.71
CA LEU A 31 -2.08 -13.37 -0.39
C LEU A 31 -3.53 -13.66 0.02
N PHE A 32 -4.46 -12.73 -0.25
CA PHE A 32 -5.89 -12.93 -0.06
C PHE A 32 -6.45 -14.08 -0.92
N CYS A 33 -6.09 -14.14 -2.20
CA CYS A 33 -6.47 -15.22 -3.11
C CYS A 33 -5.95 -16.59 -2.67
N VAL A 34 -4.78 -16.67 -2.04
CA VAL A 34 -4.24 -17.92 -1.48
C VAL A 34 -4.98 -18.29 -0.19
N LEU A 35 -5.15 -17.35 0.73
CA LEU A 35 -5.73 -17.60 2.05
C LEU A 35 -7.25 -17.83 2.02
N ILE A 36 -7.95 -17.37 0.98
CA ILE A 36 -9.39 -17.65 0.82
C ILE A 36 -9.65 -19.14 0.51
N GLN A 37 -8.67 -19.84 -0.08
CA GLN A 37 -8.81 -21.25 -0.44
C GLN A 37 -8.96 -22.12 0.81
N ARG A 38 -10.02 -22.94 0.79
CA ARG A 38 -10.41 -23.79 1.93
C ARG A 38 -9.31 -24.77 2.35
N THR A 39 -8.44 -25.14 1.42
CA THR A 39 -7.29 -26.02 1.63
C THR A 39 -6.26 -25.42 2.59
N HIS A 40 -6.09 -24.09 2.57
CA HIS A 40 -5.15 -23.38 3.45
C HIS A 40 -5.80 -22.86 4.74
N ARG A 41 -7.13 -22.78 4.83
CA ARG A 41 -7.90 -22.35 6.03
C ARG A 41 -8.03 -23.39 7.14
N ARG A 42 -7.08 -24.33 7.27
CA ARG A 42 -7.14 -25.35 8.33
C ARG A 42 -6.49 -24.94 9.64
N ASN A 43 -5.76 -23.83 9.67
CA ASN A 43 -4.96 -23.45 10.83
C ASN A 43 -5.34 -22.05 11.35
N SER A 44 -5.38 -21.86 12.67
CA SER A 44 -5.69 -20.55 13.28
C SER A 44 -4.73 -19.45 12.81
N CYS A 45 -3.49 -19.82 12.50
CA CYS A 45 -2.48 -18.92 11.93
C CYS A 45 -2.89 -18.34 10.56
N SER A 46 -3.52 -19.13 9.67
CA SER A 46 -3.94 -18.63 8.35
C SER A 46 -5.09 -17.63 8.44
N LEU A 47 -5.97 -17.79 9.44
CA LEU A 47 -7.05 -16.84 9.72
C LEU A 47 -6.50 -15.53 10.29
N TYR A 48 -5.50 -15.61 11.17
CA TYR A 48 -4.80 -14.44 11.67
C TYR A 48 -4.09 -13.68 10.55
N LEU A 49 -3.37 -14.41 9.67
CA LEU A 49 -2.71 -13.82 8.50
C LEU A 49 -3.74 -13.12 7.58
N LEU A 50 -4.89 -13.75 7.34
CA LEU A 50 -5.98 -13.16 6.54
C LEU A 50 -6.48 -11.86 7.16
N SER A 51 -6.69 -11.83 8.48
CA SER A 51 -7.15 -10.63 9.18
C SER A 51 -6.16 -9.47 9.08
N ILE A 52 -4.85 -9.74 9.24
CA ILE A 52 -3.80 -8.73 9.05
C ILE A 52 -3.76 -8.24 7.61
N THR A 53 -3.90 -9.15 6.64
CA THR A 53 -3.88 -8.80 5.22
C THR A 53 -5.04 -7.85 4.87
N ILE A 54 -6.23 -8.07 5.44
CA ILE A 54 -7.39 -7.19 5.26
C ILE A 54 -7.11 -5.80 5.87
N VAL A 55 -6.59 -5.75 7.09
CA VAL A 55 -6.24 -4.47 7.74
C VAL A 55 -5.15 -3.74 6.95
N ASN A 56 -4.14 -4.45 6.48
CA ASN A 56 -3.05 -3.90 5.66
C ASN A 56 -3.57 -3.36 4.33
N PHE A 57 -4.51 -4.06 3.69
CA PHE A 57 -5.16 -3.58 2.48
C PHE A 57 -5.91 -2.26 2.72
N ILE A 58 -6.71 -2.18 3.79
CA ILE A 58 -7.41 -0.94 4.16
C ILE A 58 -6.41 0.19 4.43
N LEU A 59 -5.33 -0.11 5.15
CA LEU A 59 -4.33 0.88 5.52
C LEU A 59 -3.58 1.42 4.29
N ILE A 60 -3.19 0.56 3.34
CA ILE A 60 -2.59 1.02 2.07
C ILE A 60 -3.59 1.88 1.28
N GLN A 61 -4.85 1.48 1.21
CA GLN A 61 -5.90 2.22 0.48
C GLN A 61 -6.32 3.52 1.16
N CYS A 62 -6.09 3.72 2.46
CA CYS A 62 -6.38 4.97 3.14
C CYS A 62 -5.14 5.86 3.27
N THR A 63 -4.03 5.31 3.74
CA THR A 63 -2.82 6.09 4.07
C THR A 63 -2.13 6.62 2.83
N VAL A 64 -2.03 5.84 1.75
CA VAL A 64 -1.32 6.31 0.55
C VAL A 64 -2.08 7.43 -0.18
N PRO A 65 -3.38 7.32 -0.51
CA PRO A 65 -4.10 8.46 -1.09
C PRO A 65 -4.17 9.61 -0.11
N PHE A 66 -4.26 9.39 1.21
CA PHE A 66 -4.12 10.49 2.17
C PHE A 66 -2.75 11.18 2.05
N THR A 67 -1.64 10.46 1.92
CA THR A 67 -0.31 11.09 1.72
C THR A 67 -0.11 11.75 0.35
N VAL A 68 -0.86 11.32 -0.67
CA VAL A 68 -0.80 11.87 -2.04
C VAL A 68 -1.73 13.09 -2.20
N TYR A 69 -2.91 13.06 -1.57
CA TYR A 69 -3.93 14.12 -1.61
C TYR A 69 -3.88 15.08 -0.43
N SER A 70 -3.25 14.72 0.70
CA SER A 70 -2.87 15.67 1.73
C SER A 70 -1.94 16.66 1.03
N PRO A 71 -2.39 17.89 0.79
CA PRO A 71 -1.64 18.87 0.03
C PRO A 71 -0.26 19.01 0.68
N THR A 72 0.84 19.29 -0.01
CA THR A 72 1.16 20.67 -0.43
C THR A 72 0.70 21.76 0.56
N ILE A 73 0.67 21.47 1.87
CA ILE A 73 0.45 22.42 2.98
C ILE A 73 1.71 22.50 3.85
N VAL A 74 2.89 22.52 3.27
CA VAL A 74 4.03 23.20 3.89
C VAL A 74 4.84 23.80 2.74
N GLU A 75 4.74 25.12 2.65
CA GLU A 75 5.55 26.09 1.88
C GLU A 75 5.33 26.20 0.36
#